data_AF-A0A919U3A9-F1
#
_entry.id   AF-A0A919U3A9-F1
#
_cell.length_a   1.000
_cell.length_b   1.000
_cell.length_c   1.000
_cell.angle_alpha   90.00
_cell.angle_beta   90.00
_cell.angle_gamma   90.00
#
_symmetry.space_group_name_H-M   'P 1'
#
loop_
_entity.id
_entity.type
_entity.pdbx_description
1 polymer ?
#
loop_
_entity_poly.entity_id
_entity_poly.type
_entity_poly.pdbx_seq_one_letter_code
_entity_poly.pdbx_strand_id
1 'polypeptide(L)'
;MHPSRPRPAASVADVLSALISDPGRPRLTWYGPAGERIELSGAVLDNWVSKTTNLLVEELDAGPGTRVLLDLPPHWRTVVWALAAWRVGATVATDAHAAAAAADVVVSDRPAALDVPRGAGVVAVALPALARRFDGDLPAGALDAAQSVMTYGDVVGWAPAVEPDEPALEVGATPLPHAGLVAAAAGAAPVPAGSRALLPVGDERAATAPVLLSALGVLAGGGSVVLLRPEPGDAAEQDARAERIAASERVTARL
;
A
#
# COMPACT_ATOMS: atom_id res chain seq x y z
N MET A 1 -17.34 -33.76 7.09
CA MET A 1 -16.10 -33.22 6.52
C MET A 1 -15.85 -31.89 7.22
N HIS A 2 -14.92 -31.83 8.18
CA HIS A 2 -14.59 -30.58 8.86
C HIS A 2 -13.87 -29.67 7.85
N PRO A 3 -14.34 -28.44 7.57
CA PRO A 3 -13.57 -27.54 6.72
C PRO A 3 -12.24 -27.27 7.42
N SER A 4 -11.14 -27.67 6.78
CA SER A 4 -9.79 -27.38 7.25
C SER A 4 -9.67 -25.87 7.44
N ARG A 5 -9.26 -25.42 8.64
CA ARG A 5 -8.95 -24.00 8.84
C ARG A 5 -7.94 -23.57 7.79
N PRO A 6 -8.15 -22.45 7.08
CA PRO A 6 -7.17 -21.95 6.12
C PRO A 6 -5.83 -21.73 6.83
N ARG A 7 -4.73 -22.09 6.16
CA ARG A 7 -3.38 -21.83 6.67
C ARG A 7 -3.19 -20.31 6.80
N PRO A 8 -2.54 -19.82 7.86
CA PRO A 8 -2.15 -18.42 7.95
C PRO A 8 -1.29 -18.04 6.73
N ALA A 9 -1.49 -16.83 6.19
CA ALA A 9 -0.65 -16.30 5.12
C ALA A 9 0.80 -16.19 5.61
N ALA A 10 1.76 -16.64 4.81
CA ALA A 10 3.19 -16.56 5.12
C ALA A 10 3.90 -15.51 4.26
N SER A 11 3.28 -15.08 3.16
CA SER A 11 3.82 -14.11 2.20
C SER A 11 2.76 -13.13 1.71
N VAL A 12 3.16 -12.02 1.09
CA VAL A 12 2.22 -11.08 0.45
C VAL A 12 1.45 -11.76 -0.68
N ALA A 13 2.06 -12.71 -1.40
CA ALA A 13 1.37 -13.52 -2.41
C ALA A 13 0.23 -14.35 -1.81
N ASP A 14 0.43 -14.96 -0.64
CA ASP A 14 -0.64 -15.67 0.08
C ASP A 14 -1.77 -14.72 0.50
N VAL A 15 -1.42 -13.51 0.97
CA VAL A 15 -2.41 -12.49 1.34
C VAL A 15 -3.26 -12.13 0.12
N LEU A 16 -2.66 -11.78 -1.00
CA LEU A 16 -3.36 -11.42 -2.25
C LEU A 16 -4.23 -12.58 -2.75
N SER A 17 -3.70 -13.81 -2.74
CA SER A 17 -4.47 -15.01 -3.09
C SER A 17 -5.66 -15.25 -2.16
N ALA A 18 -5.57 -14.88 -0.89
CA ALA A 18 -6.69 -14.98 0.03
C ALA A 18 -7.77 -13.92 -0.25
N LEU A 19 -7.39 -12.72 -0.70
CA LEU A 19 -8.35 -11.66 -1.03
C LEU A 19 -9.29 -12.07 -2.16
N ILE A 20 -8.79 -12.78 -3.16
CA ILE A 20 -9.56 -13.24 -4.32
C ILE A 20 -10.47 -14.46 -4.03
N SER A 21 -10.35 -15.08 -2.84
CA SER A 21 -11.29 -16.13 -2.41
C SER A 21 -12.69 -15.60 -2.05
N ASP A 22 -12.77 -14.30 -1.72
CA ASP A 22 -14.00 -13.54 -1.52
C ASP A 22 -13.88 -12.20 -2.26
N PRO A 23 -13.93 -12.23 -3.61
CA PRO A 23 -13.51 -11.12 -4.46
C PRO A 23 -14.43 -9.89 -4.37
N GLY A 24 -15.68 -10.10 -3.97
CA GLY A 24 -16.68 -9.03 -3.82
C GLY A 24 -16.58 -8.28 -2.49
N ARG A 25 -15.92 -8.84 -1.48
CA ARG A 25 -15.82 -8.21 -0.15
C ARG A 25 -14.96 -6.95 -0.19
N PRO A 26 -15.39 -5.82 0.39
CA PRO A 26 -14.55 -4.63 0.56
C PRO A 26 -13.31 -4.96 1.40
N ARG A 27 -12.11 -4.75 0.86
CA ARG A 27 -10.83 -5.04 1.54
C ARG A 27 -10.10 -3.79 1.98
N LEU A 28 -10.19 -2.72 1.20
CA LEU A 28 -9.61 -1.43 1.54
C LEU A 28 -10.64 -0.33 1.27
N THR A 29 -10.95 0.46 2.28
CA THR A 29 -11.80 1.64 2.18
C THR A 29 -10.99 2.84 2.64
N TRP A 30 -11.01 3.92 1.86
CA TRP A 30 -10.33 5.17 2.15
C TRP A 30 -11.35 6.27 2.32
N TYR A 31 -11.22 6.99 3.42
CA TYR A 31 -11.89 8.26 3.67
C TYR A 31 -10.83 9.37 3.69
N GLY A 32 -10.84 10.17 2.63
CA GLY A 32 -9.91 11.27 2.42
C GLY A 32 -10.48 12.62 2.85
N PRO A 33 -9.77 13.71 2.52
CA PRO A 33 -10.25 15.06 2.77
C PRO A 33 -11.42 15.39 1.84
N ALA A 34 -12.18 16.43 2.18
CA ALA A 34 -13.29 16.94 1.38
C ALA A 34 -14.34 15.86 1.02
N GLY A 35 -14.57 14.92 1.92
CA GLY A 35 -15.55 13.83 1.74
C GLY A 35 -15.15 12.77 0.71
N GLU A 36 -13.89 12.70 0.28
CA GLU A 36 -13.40 11.64 -0.61
C GLU A 36 -13.66 10.26 0.00
N ARG A 37 -14.23 9.35 -0.81
CA ARG A 37 -14.40 7.94 -0.44
C ARG A 37 -14.01 7.03 -1.59
N ILE A 38 -13.09 6.10 -1.34
CA ILE A 38 -12.76 5.00 -2.25
C ILE A 38 -13.02 3.68 -1.53
N GLU A 39 -13.57 2.71 -2.25
CA GLU A 39 -13.72 1.36 -1.77
C GLU A 39 -13.19 0.39 -2.83
N LEU A 40 -12.26 -0.45 -2.42
CA LEU A 40 -11.70 -1.51 -3.26
C LEU A 40 -12.15 -2.85 -2.68
N SER A 41 -12.89 -3.61 -3.49
CA SER A 41 -13.16 -5.02 -3.21
C SER A 41 -11.88 -5.86 -3.35
N GLY A 42 -11.91 -7.12 -2.94
CA GLY A 42 -10.78 -8.05 -3.13
C GLY A 42 -10.32 -8.11 -4.59
N ALA A 43 -11.24 -8.26 -5.54
CA ALA A 43 -10.91 -8.28 -6.97
C ALA A 43 -10.39 -6.93 -7.47
N VAL A 44 -10.99 -5.82 -7.05
CA VAL A 44 -10.53 -4.49 -7.52
C VAL A 44 -9.15 -4.17 -6.96
N LEU A 45 -8.91 -4.48 -5.68
CA LEU A 45 -7.59 -4.31 -5.06
C LEU A 45 -6.53 -5.18 -5.76
N ASP A 46 -6.82 -6.45 -6.01
CA ASP A 46 -5.91 -7.33 -6.76
C ASP A 46 -5.64 -6.81 -8.17
N ASN A 47 -6.66 -6.33 -8.90
CA ASN A 47 -6.46 -5.73 -10.21
C ASN A 47 -5.51 -4.52 -10.17
N TRP A 48 -5.68 -3.61 -9.19
CA TRP A 48 -4.78 -2.48 -9.01
C TRP A 48 -3.36 -2.95 -8.70
N VAL A 49 -3.19 -3.90 -7.79
CA VAL A 49 -1.88 -4.46 -7.44
C VAL A 49 -1.25 -5.16 -8.65
N SER A 50 -2.00 -5.95 -9.42
CA SER A 50 -1.52 -6.64 -10.62
C SER A 50 -1.07 -5.68 -11.71
N LYS A 51 -1.84 -4.62 -11.98
CA LYS A 51 -1.45 -3.56 -12.93
C LYS A 51 -0.17 -2.84 -12.49
N THR A 52 -0.08 -2.48 -11.21
CA THR A 52 1.12 -1.84 -10.66
C THR A 52 2.32 -2.79 -10.63
N THR A 53 2.10 -4.09 -10.41
CA THR A 53 3.14 -5.13 -10.49
C THR A 53 3.68 -5.23 -11.92
N ASN A 54 2.81 -5.29 -12.92
CA ASN A 54 3.21 -5.32 -14.32
C ASN A 54 3.97 -4.06 -14.72
N LEU A 55 3.53 -2.87 -14.28
CA LEU A 55 4.28 -1.63 -14.50
C LEU A 55 5.68 -1.69 -13.86
N LEU A 56 5.78 -2.16 -12.62
CA LEU A 56 7.06 -2.28 -11.91
C LEU A 56 8.02 -3.22 -12.65
N VAL A 57 7.52 -4.35 -13.15
CA VAL A 57 8.33 -5.34 -13.85
C VAL A 57 8.70 -4.89 -15.27
N GLU A 58 7.72 -4.43 -16.05
CA GLU A 58 7.87 -4.22 -17.50
C GLU A 58 8.49 -2.87 -17.85
N GLU A 59 8.21 -1.82 -17.09
CA GLU A 59 8.71 -0.46 -17.35
C GLU A 59 9.91 -0.09 -16.48
N LEU A 60 9.98 -0.64 -15.27
CA LEU A 60 10.95 -0.24 -14.24
C LEU A 60 11.93 -1.35 -13.86
N ASP A 61 11.89 -2.49 -14.56
CA ASP A 61 12.76 -3.66 -14.35
C ASP A 61 12.85 -4.09 -12.87
N ALA A 62 11.79 -3.90 -12.10
CA ALA A 62 11.80 -4.12 -10.66
C ALA A 62 11.72 -5.62 -10.31
N GLY A 63 12.55 -6.03 -9.34
CA GLY A 63 12.60 -7.38 -8.81
C GLY A 63 13.31 -7.45 -7.46
N PRO A 64 13.75 -8.66 -7.03
CA PRO A 64 14.64 -8.81 -5.89
C PRO A 64 15.89 -7.94 -6.02
N GLY A 65 16.23 -7.24 -4.95
CA GLY A 65 17.33 -6.26 -4.92
C GLY A 65 16.95 -4.84 -5.37
N THR A 66 15.82 -4.65 -6.05
CA THR A 66 15.32 -3.30 -6.37
C THR A 66 14.84 -2.58 -5.11
N ARG A 67 15.27 -1.33 -4.92
CA ARG A 67 14.82 -0.46 -3.83
C ARG A 67 13.79 0.55 -4.33
N VAL A 68 12.56 0.40 -3.87
CA VAL A 68 11.43 1.29 -4.16
C VAL A 68 11.23 2.25 -2.98
N LEU A 69 11.59 3.51 -3.17
CA LEU A 69 11.23 4.58 -2.24
C LEU A 69 9.76 4.97 -2.45
N LEU A 70 8.93 4.69 -1.44
CA LEU A 70 7.59 5.25 -1.31
C LEU A 70 7.65 6.56 -0.53
N ASP A 71 7.98 7.65 -1.21
CA ASP A 71 7.81 9.00 -0.68
C ASP A 71 6.33 9.41 -0.83
N LEU A 72 5.45 8.77 -0.04
CA LEU A 72 4.02 9.05 -0.01
C LEU A 72 3.54 9.09 1.44
N PRO A 73 2.53 9.91 1.77
CA PRO A 73 1.84 9.81 3.06
C PRO A 73 0.98 8.53 3.10
N PRO A 74 0.46 8.17 4.29
CA PRO A 74 -0.59 7.16 4.42
C PRO A 74 -1.78 7.42 3.48
N HIS A 75 -1.98 6.52 2.50
CA HIS A 75 -3.01 6.65 1.49
C HIS A 75 -3.33 5.29 0.86
N TRP A 76 -4.53 5.12 0.27
CA TRP A 76 -4.88 3.86 -0.38
C TRP A 76 -3.95 3.50 -1.54
N ARG A 77 -3.49 4.51 -2.30
CA ARG A 77 -2.49 4.32 -3.37
C ARG A 77 -1.16 3.83 -2.79
N THR A 78 -0.74 4.35 -1.64
CA THR A 78 0.48 3.91 -0.95
C THR A 78 0.41 2.42 -0.58
N VAL A 79 -0.76 1.94 -0.12
CA VAL A 79 -1.00 0.51 0.14
C VAL A 79 -0.87 -0.32 -1.15
N VAL A 80 -1.47 0.13 -2.26
CA VAL A 80 -1.36 -0.57 -3.56
C VAL A 80 0.09 -0.66 -4.03
N TRP A 81 0.83 0.44 -3.97
CA TRP A 81 2.24 0.48 -4.37
C TRP A 81 3.12 -0.42 -3.51
N ALA A 82 2.92 -0.43 -2.19
CA ALA A 82 3.66 -1.32 -1.29
C ALA A 82 3.37 -2.80 -1.58
N LEU A 83 2.09 -3.18 -1.75
CA LEU A 83 1.71 -4.55 -2.09
C LEU A 83 2.31 -5.01 -3.43
N ALA A 84 2.34 -4.12 -4.43
CA ALA A 84 2.93 -4.42 -5.74
C ALA A 84 4.47 -4.55 -5.66
N ALA A 85 5.14 -3.64 -4.94
CA ALA A 85 6.58 -3.71 -4.71
C ALA A 85 6.99 -5.00 -3.98
N TRP A 86 6.26 -5.38 -2.92
CA TRP A 86 6.51 -6.65 -2.25
C TRP A 86 6.20 -7.87 -3.12
N ARG A 87 5.19 -7.79 -4.00
CA ARG A 87 4.85 -8.87 -4.94
C ARG A 87 5.97 -9.16 -5.94
N VAL A 88 6.76 -8.14 -6.32
CA VAL A 88 7.96 -8.32 -7.17
C VAL A 88 9.23 -8.62 -6.36
N GLY A 89 9.14 -8.76 -5.03
CA GLY A 89 10.30 -9.02 -4.19
C GLY A 89 11.18 -7.79 -3.92
N ALA A 90 10.73 -6.59 -4.29
CA ALA A 90 11.48 -5.36 -4.06
C ALA A 90 11.43 -4.92 -2.59
N THR A 91 12.42 -4.13 -2.21
CA THR A 91 12.53 -3.46 -0.91
C THR A 91 11.72 -2.17 -0.92
N VAL A 92 10.74 -2.04 -0.03
CA VAL A 92 10.04 -0.78 0.21
C VAL A 92 10.80 0.06 1.23
N ALA A 93 11.21 1.27 0.86
CA ALA A 93 11.74 2.26 1.78
C ALA A 93 10.74 3.42 1.92
N THR A 94 10.57 3.95 3.14
CA THR A 94 9.63 5.07 3.40
C THR A 94 10.29 6.33 3.94
N ASP A 95 11.57 6.25 4.31
CA ASP A 95 12.36 7.42 4.73
C ASP A 95 13.10 8.01 3.53
N ALA A 96 12.52 9.05 2.93
CA ALA A 96 13.11 9.74 1.79
C ALA A 96 14.49 10.34 2.10
N HIS A 97 14.75 10.77 3.34
CA HIS A 97 16.04 11.38 3.69
C HIS A 97 17.16 10.34 3.68
N ALA A 98 16.89 9.14 4.18
CA ALA A 98 17.85 8.05 4.22
C ALA A 98 17.97 7.28 2.89
N ALA A 99 16.88 7.18 2.12
CA ALA A 99 16.78 6.24 1.02
C ALA A 99 16.88 6.85 -0.38
N ALA A 100 16.57 8.15 -0.57
CA ALA A 100 16.45 8.73 -1.92
C ALA A 100 17.70 8.53 -2.78
N ALA A 101 18.89 8.74 -2.22
CA ALA A 101 20.16 8.63 -2.94
C ALA A 101 20.53 7.20 -3.41
N ALA A 102 19.81 6.18 -2.95
CA ALA A 102 20.05 4.78 -3.29
C ALA A 102 18.77 4.07 -3.77
N ALA A 103 17.73 4.82 -4.11
CA ALA A 103 16.50 4.28 -4.67
C ALA A 103 16.67 4.00 -6.17
N ASP A 104 16.26 2.83 -6.62
CA ASP A 104 16.18 2.48 -8.04
C ASP A 104 14.85 2.98 -8.64
N VAL A 105 13.80 3.00 -7.81
CA VAL A 105 12.48 3.54 -8.16
C VAL A 105 12.02 4.48 -7.06
N VAL A 106 11.53 5.67 -7.44
CA VAL A 106 10.94 6.66 -6.55
C VAL A 106 9.48 6.88 -6.91
N VAL A 107 8.58 6.53 -6.00
CA VAL A 107 7.15 6.80 -6.10
C VAL A 107 6.83 7.95 -5.17
N SER A 108 6.43 9.10 -5.72
CA SER A 108 6.22 10.33 -4.93
C SER A 108 5.06 11.17 -5.44
N ASP A 109 4.36 11.85 -4.54
CA ASP A 109 3.39 12.91 -4.86
C ASP A 109 4.06 14.29 -5.04
N ARG A 110 5.35 14.38 -4.78
CA ARG A 110 6.16 15.60 -4.87
C ARG A 110 7.53 15.32 -5.50
N PRO A 111 7.59 14.64 -6.66
CA PRO A 111 8.84 14.11 -7.20
C PRO A 111 9.90 15.19 -7.49
N ALA A 112 9.48 16.42 -7.82
CA ALA A 112 10.40 17.55 -8.03
C ALA A 112 11.11 18.05 -6.75
N ALA A 113 10.65 17.63 -5.56
CA ALA A 113 11.23 18.00 -4.27
C ALA A 113 12.31 17.00 -3.78
N LEU A 114 12.63 15.98 -4.58
CA LEU A 114 13.58 14.93 -4.23
C LEU A 114 14.82 15.05 -5.14
N ASP A 115 15.99 14.86 -4.52
CA ASP A 115 17.24 14.66 -5.27
C ASP A 115 17.37 13.16 -5.57
N VAL A 116 16.97 12.78 -6.78
CA VAL A 116 16.86 11.38 -7.21
C VAL A 116 18.08 11.00 -8.06
N PRO A 117 18.68 9.81 -7.86
CA PRO A 117 19.81 9.34 -8.65
C PRO A 117 19.53 9.35 -10.15
N ARG A 118 20.56 9.67 -10.94
CA ARG A 118 20.47 9.54 -12.40
C ARG A 118 20.24 8.08 -12.76
N GLY A 119 19.17 7.83 -13.52
CA GLY A 119 18.79 6.48 -13.96
C GLY A 119 17.75 5.79 -13.07
N ALA A 120 17.42 6.35 -11.90
CA ALA A 120 16.30 5.84 -11.13
C ALA A 120 14.97 6.16 -11.85
N GLY A 121 14.05 5.20 -11.83
CA GLY A 121 12.70 5.38 -12.34
C GLY A 121 11.89 6.28 -11.41
N VAL A 122 11.26 7.34 -11.94
CA VAL A 122 10.45 8.26 -11.15
C VAL A 122 8.98 8.10 -11.51
N VAL A 123 8.14 7.90 -10.51
CA VAL A 123 6.70 7.75 -10.68
C VAL A 123 5.97 8.80 -9.84
N ALA A 124 5.25 9.69 -10.51
CA ALA A 124 4.46 10.75 -9.90
C ALA A 124 3.06 10.26 -9.55
N VAL A 125 2.62 10.48 -8.30
CA VAL A 125 1.31 10.04 -7.80
C VAL A 125 0.45 11.24 -7.42
N ALA A 126 -0.71 11.38 -8.06
CA ALA A 126 -1.72 12.32 -7.59
C ALA A 126 -2.45 11.76 -6.35
N LEU A 127 -2.50 12.56 -5.28
CA LEU A 127 -3.20 12.20 -4.04
C LEU A 127 -4.73 12.35 -4.07
N PRO A 128 -5.35 13.28 -4.85
CA PRO A 128 -6.82 13.29 -4.94
C PRO A 128 -7.32 11.91 -5.36
N ALA A 129 -8.27 11.37 -4.60
CA ALA A 129 -8.48 9.92 -4.60
C ALA A 129 -8.89 9.39 -5.98
N LEU A 130 -9.67 10.16 -6.74
CA LEU A 130 -10.13 9.84 -8.09
C LEU A 130 -9.30 10.46 -9.23
N ALA A 131 -8.11 11.00 -8.92
CA ALA A 131 -7.24 11.58 -9.93
C ALA A 131 -6.90 10.55 -11.02
N ARG A 132 -7.06 10.97 -12.28
CA ARG A 132 -6.75 10.19 -13.49
C ARG A 132 -5.41 10.57 -14.12
N ARG A 133 -4.75 11.59 -13.58
CA ARG A 133 -3.43 12.08 -13.96
C ARG A 133 -2.81 12.84 -12.80
N PHE A 134 -1.49 12.99 -12.81
CA PHE A 134 -0.75 13.91 -11.99
C PHE A 134 -1.14 15.35 -12.31
N ASP A 135 -1.35 16.16 -11.27
CA ASP A 135 -1.66 17.57 -11.41
C ASP A 135 -0.38 18.36 -11.17
N GLY A 136 0.26 18.79 -12.26
CA GLY A 136 1.54 19.49 -12.24
C GLY A 136 2.49 19.02 -13.34
N ASP A 137 3.65 19.66 -13.38
CA ASP A 137 4.71 19.30 -14.33
C ASP A 137 5.40 18.02 -13.87
N LEU A 138 5.46 17.05 -14.77
CA LEU A 138 6.21 15.82 -14.55
C LEU A 138 7.70 16.10 -14.78
N PRO A 139 8.60 15.66 -13.87
CA PRO A 139 10.03 15.65 -14.15
C PRO A 139 10.34 14.88 -15.45
N ALA A 140 11.42 15.25 -16.13
CA ALA A 140 11.80 14.58 -17.37
C ALA A 140 12.01 13.07 -17.14
N GLY A 141 11.34 12.25 -17.95
CA GLY A 141 11.38 10.79 -17.83
C GLY A 141 10.52 10.21 -16.70
N ALA A 142 9.82 11.04 -15.92
CA ALA A 142 8.91 10.54 -14.89
C ALA A 142 7.60 10.01 -15.50
N LEU A 143 7.09 8.93 -14.91
CA LEU A 143 5.81 8.33 -15.25
C LEU A 143 4.69 8.95 -14.42
N ASP A 144 3.53 9.18 -15.04
CA ASP A 144 2.30 9.45 -14.31
C ASP A 144 1.70 8.12 -13.83
N ALA A 145 1.61 7.91 -12.52
CA ALA A 145 1.07 6.68 -11.96
C ALA A 145 -0.35 6.37 -12.44
N ALA A 146 -1.24 7.37 -12.45
CA ALA A 146 -2.65 7.16 -12.72
C ALA A 146 -2.90 6.85 -14.20
N GLN A 147 -2.10 7.44 -15.11
CA GLN A 147 -2.18 7.11 -16.52
C GLN A 147 -1.50 5.77 -16.83
N SER A 148 -0.30 5.57 -16.31
CA SER A 148 0.54 4.41 -16.64
C SER A 148 -0.07 3.13 -16.10
N VAL A 149 -0.48 3.07 -14.83
CA VAL A 149 -1.08 1.85 -14.23
C VAL A 149 -2.30 1.39 -15.03
N MET A 150 -3.09 2.31 -15.59
CA MET A 150 -4.30 1.97 -16.33
C MET A 150 -4.04 1.33 -17.70
N THR A 151 -2.81 1.42 -18.25
CA THR A 151 -2.45 0.78 -19.53
C THR A 151 -2.02 -0.67 -19.38
N TYR A 152 -1.67 -1.12 -18.17
CA TYR A 152 -1.21 -2.48 -17.91
C TYR A 152 -2.37 -3.46 -17.71
N GLY A 153 -2.12 -4.75 -17.98
CA GLY A 153 -3.06 -5.84 -17.73
C GLY A 153 -3.35 -6.03 -16.23
N ASP A 154 -4.56 -6.48 -15.89
CA ASP A 154 -4.97 -6.81 -14.51
C ASP A 154 -4.65 -8.26 -14.08
N VAL A 155 -4.03 -9.03 -14.97
CA VAL A 155 -3.42 -10.32 -14.66
C VAL A 155 -1.90 -10.14 -14.71
N VAL A 156 -1.20 -10.61 -13.68
CA VAL A 156 0.27 -10.63 -13.70
C VAL A 156 0.74 -11.66 -14.71
N GLY A 157 1.48 -11.22 -15.73
CA GLY A 157 2.04 -12.11 -16.75
C GLY A 157 3.20 -12.93 -16.20
N TRP A 158 4.26 -12.22 -15.79
CA TRP A 158 5.41 -12.77 -15.10
C TRP A 158 5.80 -11.83 -13.96
N ALA A 159 6.21 -12.39 -12.82
CA ALA A 159 6.85 -11.64 -11.74
C ALA A 159 8.03 -12.47 -11.21
N PRO A 160 9.14 -11.82 -10.83
CA PRO A 160 10.29 -12.52 -10.27
C PRO A 160 9.92 -13.21 -8.94
N ALA A 161 10.63 -14.30 -8.63
CA ALA A 161 10.46 -14.98 -7.36
C ALA A 161 10.97 -14.10 -6.22
N VAL A 162 10.21 -14.05 -5.12
CA VAL A 162 10.63 -13.33 -3.92
C VAL A 162 11.71 -14.13 -3.20
N GLU A 163 12.84 -13.48 -2.92
CA GLU A 163 13.92 -14.02 -2.09
C GLU A 163 13.60 -13.76 -0.60
N PRO A 164 13.36 -14.80 0.23
CA PRO A 164 12.82 -14.61 1.57
C PRO A 164 13.70 -13.81 2.54
N ASP A 165 15.02 -13.89 2.36
CA ASP A 165 16.02 -13.26 3.23
C ASP A 165 16.38 -11.83 2.78
N GLU A 166 15.96 -11.43 1.57
CA GLU A 166 16.14 -10.06 1.10
C GLU A 166 15.22 -9.09 1.86
N PRO A 167 15.63 -7.82 2.05
CA PRO A 167 14.80 -6.80 2.66
C PRO A 167 13.46 -6.63 1.92
N ALA A 168 12.37 -6.57 2.67
CA ALA A 168 11.06 -6.19 2.16
C ALA A 168 10.68 -4.77 2.57
N LEU A 169 11.07 -4.36 3.78
CA LEU A 169 10.72 -3.06 4.33
C LEU A 169 11.91 -2.48 5.09
N GLU A 170 12.32 -1.27 4.71
CA GLU A 170 13.37 -0.52 5.39
C GLU A 170 12.76 0.61 6.20
N VAL A 171 12.83 0.45 7.53
CA VAL A 171 12.37 1.42 8.50
C VAL A 171 13.40 1.49 9.63
N GLY A 172 14.03 2.65 9.79
CA GLY A 172 15.10 2.81 10.77
C GLY A 172 16.37 2.03 10.40
N ALA A 173 17.05 1.47 11.40
CA ALA A 173 18.41 0.94 11.24
C ALA A 173 18.49 -0.54 10.83
N THR A 174 17.40 -1.31 10.94
CA THR A 174 17.41 -2.75 10.66
C THR A 174 16.28 -3.08 9.68
N PRO A 175 16.62 -3.48 8.44
CA PRO A 175 15.62 -3.89 7.47
C PRO A 175 14.86 -5.14 7.91
N LEU A 176 13.56 -5.19 7.56
CA LEU A 176 12.69 -6.33 7.78
C LEU A 176 12.68 -7.21 6.52
N PRO A 177 13.09 -8.49 6.58
CA PRO A 177 13.11 -9.38 5.43
C PRO A 177 11.70 -9.83 5.00
N HIS A 178 11.56 -10.28 3.75
CA HIS A 178 10.29 -10.80 3.20
C HIS A 178 9.71 -11.95 4.04
N ALA A 179 10.54 -12.87 4.52
CA ALA A 179 10.13 -13.97 5.38
C ALA A 179 9.50 -13.52 6.72
N GLY A 180 9.88 -12.34 7.21
CA GLY A 180 9.39 -11.77 8.46
C GLY A 180 8.23 -10.77 8.29
N LEU A 181 7.97 -10.31 7.06
CA LEU A 181 7.08 -9.19 6.79
C LEU A 181 5.64 -9.43 7.30
N VAL A 182 5.04 -10.56 6.94
CA VAL A 182 3.64 -10.87 7.33
C VAL A 182 3.52 -11.08 8.84
N ALA A 183 4.53 -11.68 9.48
CA ALA A 183 4.54 -11.87 10.92
C ALA A 183 4.65 -10.53 11.67
N ALA A 184 5.53 -9.63 11.23
CA ALA A 184 5.64 -8.28 11.77
C ALA A 184 4.33 -7.49 11.56
N ALA A 185 3.74 -7.59 10.38
CA ALA A 185 2.46 -6.96 10.05
C ALA A 185 1.31 -7.46 10.96
N ALA A 186 1.25 -8.76 11.26
CA ALA A 186 0.30 -9.30 12.22
C ALA A 186 0.49 -8.72 13.63
N GLY A 187 1.74 -8.51 14.06
CA GLY A 187 2.05 -7.83 15.33
C GLY A 187 1.64 -6.36 15.35
N ALA A 188 1.69 -5.66 14.20
CA ALA A 188 1.25 -4.27 14.05
C ALA A 188 -0.28 -4.10 13.94
N ALA A 189 -1.03 -5.20 13.83
CA ALA A 189 -2.49 -5.18 13.78
C ALA A 189 -3.10 -6.27 14.69
N PRO A 190 -3.06 -6.09 16.03
CA PRO A 190 -3.55 -7.08 16.99
C PRO A 190 -5.09 -7.10 17.08
N VAL A 191 -5.77 -7.24 15.95
CA VAL A 191 -7.23 -7.32 15.85
C VAL A 191 -7.68 -8.75 15.53
N PRO A 192 -8.92 -9.15 15.88
CA PRO A 192 -9.43 -10.47 15.54
C PRO A 192 -9.40 -10.74 14.03
N ALA A 193 -9.12 -11.99 13.63
CA ALA A 193 -9.17 -12.39 12.22
C ALA A 193 -10.54 -12.08 11.60
N GLY A 194 -10.53 -11.63 10.34
CA GLY A 194 -11.74 -11.23 9.62
C GLY A 194 -12.33 -9.88 10.05
N SER A 195 -11.70 -9.14 10.96
CA SER A 195 -12.17 -7.82 11.41
C SER A 195 -12.27 -6.81 10.28
N ARG A 196 -13.23 -5.90 10.41
CA ARG A 196 -13.28 -4.65 9.66
C ARG A 196 -12.68 -3.56 10.54
N ALA A 197 -11.40 -3.29 10.36
CA ALA A 197 -10.60 -2.46 11.24
C ALA A 197 -10.56 -1.00 10.76
N LEU A 198 -10.90 -0.05 11.64
CA LEU A 198 -10.68 1.37 11.41
C LEU A 198 -9.26 1.74 11.81
N LEU A 199 -8.54 2.38 10.90
CA LEU A 199 -7.19 2.87 11.11
C LEU A 199 -7.15 4.37 10.78
N PRO A 200 -7.17 5.26 11.80
CA PRO A 200 -6.93 6.68 11.61
C PRO A 200 -5.51 6.93 11.09
N VAL A 201 -5.35 7.83 10.13
CA VAL A 201 -4.04 8.14 9.53
C VAL A 201 -3.85 9.63 9.35
N GLY A 202 -2.63 10.14 9.56
CA GLY A 202 -2.27 11.54 9.29
C GLY A 202 -1.57 11.73 7.94
N ASP A 203 -1.07 12.95 7.74
CA ASP A 203 -0.28 13.32 6.54
C ASP A 203 1.23 13.07 6.73
N GLU A 204 1.62 12.66 7.93
CA GLU A 204 3.00 12.43 8.29
C GLU A 204 3.55 11.20 7.57
N ARG A 205 4.49 11.43 6.65
CA ARG A 205 5.17 10.35 5.89
C ARG A 205 5.94 9.38 6.79
N ALA A 206 6.37 9.83 7.97
CA ALA A 206 6.98 8.98 8.97
C ALA A 206 6.02 7.87 9.48
N ALA A 207 4.70 8.10 9.39
CA ALA A 207 3.69 7.11 9.75
C ALA A 207 3.36 6.13 8.61
N THR A 208 3.94 6.28 7.42
CA THR A 208 3.62 5.41 6.27
C THR A 208 3.96 3.96 6.55
N ALA A 209 5.17 3.67 7.02
CA ALA A 209 5.56 2.29 7.34
C ALA A 209 4.68 1.59 8.38
N PRO A 210 4.41 2.17 9.57
CA PRO A 210 3.51 1.53 10.53
C PRO A 210 2.09 1.34 9.96
N VAL A 211 1.56 2.31 9.20
CA VAL A 211 0.26 2.14 8.52
C VAL A 211 0.27 0.99 7.51
N LEU A 212 1.34 0.84 6.72
CA LEU A 212 1.49 -0.26 5.77
C LEU A 212 1.52 -1.62 6.48
N LEU A 213 2.27 -1.74 7.59
CA LEU A 213 2.32 -2.96 8.40
C LEU A 213 0.95 -3.28 9.02
N SER A 214 0.27 -2.29 9.61
CA SER A 214 -1.06 -2.50 10.17
C SER A 214 -2.09 -2.90 9.11
N ALA A 215 -2.07 -2.24 7.94
CA ALA A 215 -2.96 -2.58 6.84
C ALA A 215 -2.70 -4.01 6.31
N LEU A 216 -1.42 -4.36 6.10
CA LEU A 216 -1.04 -5.71 5.69
C LEU A 216 -1.45 -6.76 6.73
N GLY A 217 -1.31 -6.48 8.01
CA GLY A 217 -1.68 -7.39 9.10
C GLY A 217 -3.18 -7.69 9.12
N VAL A 218 -4.02 -6.66 8.98
CA VAL A 218 -5.48 -6.82 8.86
C VAL A 218 -5.83 -7.67 7.63
N LEU A 219 -5.23 -7.39 6.48
CA LEU A 219 -5.47 -8.14 5.24
C LEU A 219 -5.01 -9.60 5.36
N ALA A 220 -3.85 -9.85 5.97
CA ALA A 220 -3.32 -11.19 6.24
C ALA A 220 -4.21 -12.00 7.20
N GLY A 221 -4.87 -11.33 8.14
CA GLY A 221 -5.92 -11.90 8.98
C GLY A 221 -7.26 -12.13 8.25
N GLY A 222 -7.34 -11.93 6.93
CA GLY A 222 -8.56 -12.04 6.14
C GLY A 222 -9.59 -10.94 6.41
N GLY A 223 -9.16 -9.83 7.01
CA GLY A 223 -9.98 -8.67 7.37
C GLY A 223 -10.18 -7.65 6.25
N SER A 224 -10.62 -6.46 6.65
CA SER A 224 -10.88 -5.30 5.81
C SER A 224 -10.36 -4.05 6.53
N VAL A 225 -9.65 -3.16 5.83
CA VAL A 225 -9.08 -1.94 6.39
C VAL A 225 -9.95 -0.74 5.98
N VAL A 226 -10.27 0.12 6.95
CA VAL A 226 -10.85 1.46 6.72
C VAL A 226 -9.79 2.48 7.13
N LEU A 227 -9.10 3.05 6.15
CA LEU A 227 -8.17 4.16 6.34
C LEU A 227 -8.96 5.45 6.47
N LEU A 228 -8.77 6.17 7.57
CA LEU A 228 -9.49 7.40 7.87
C LEU A 228 -8.52 8.56 8.04
N ARG A 229 -8.45 9.43 7.03
CA ARG A 229 -7.76 10.71 7.17
C ARG A 229 -8.63 11.70 7.96
N PRO A 230 -8.09 12.41 8.95
CA PRO A 230 -8.80 13.49 9.62
C PRO A 230 -9.04 14.65 8.64
N GLU A 231 -10.13 15.35 8.84
CA GLU A 231 -10.42 16.61 8.16
C GLU A 231 -10.07 17.79 9.08
N PRO A 232 -9.85 19.00 8.53
CA PRO A 232 -9.76 20.20 9.34
C PRO A 232 -11.00 20.32 10.25
N GLY A 233 -10.77 20.55 11.54
CA GLY A 233 -11.81 20.56 12.57
C GLY A 233 -11.20 20.34 13.95
N ASP A 234 -11.99 20.54 15.00
CA ASP A 234 -11.53 20.23 16.35
C ASP A 234 -11.56 18.72 16.64
N ALA A 235 -10.97 18.30 17.77
CA ALA A 235 -10.89 16.90 18.14
C ALA A 235 -12.29 16.25 18.30
N ALA A 236 -13.28 16.99 18.81
CA ALA A 236 -14.62 16.46 19.01
C ALA A 236 -15.35 16.24 17.68
N GLU A 237 -15.17 17.13 16.71
CA GLU A 237 -15.68 16.98 15.34
C GLU A 237 -15.05 15.78 14.62
N GLN A 238 -13.74 15.58 14.79
CA GLN A 238 -13.00 14.44 14.25
C GLN A 238 -13.46 13.12 14.86
N ASP A 239 -13.61 13.06 16.18
CA ASP A 239 -14.12 11.88 16.89
C ASP A 239 -15.54 11.55 16.44
N ALA A 240 -16.42 12.54 16.38
CA ALA A 240 -17.79 12.34 15.91
C ALA A 240 -17.84 11.83 14.46
N ARG A 241 -16.93 12.29 13.59
CA ARG A 241 -16.79 11.80 12.21
C ARG A 241 -16.30 10.35 12.19
N ALA A 242 -15.29 10.01 12.99
CA ALA A 242 -14.78 8.65 13.12
C ALA A 242 -15.88 7.69 13.61
N GLU A 243 -16.69 8.09 14.59
CA GLU A 243 -17.82 7.29 15.06
C GLU A 243 -18.89 7.08 13.99
N ARG A 244 -19.28 8.14 13.26
CA ARG A 244 -20.25 8.04 12.16
C ARG A 244 -19.76 7.08 11.08
N ILE A 245 -18.49 7.20 10.69
CA ILE A 245 -17.87 6.33 9.71
C ILE A 245 -17.84 4.91 10.26
N ALA A 246 -17.33 4.68 11.47
CA ALA A 246 -17.28 3.35 12.08
C ALA A 246 -18.64 2.66 12.09
N ALA A 247 -19.72 3.39 12.38
CA ALA A 247 -21.08 2.88 12.33
C ALA A 247 -21.53 2.53 10.89
N SER A 248 -21.37 3.44 9.92
CA SER A 248 -21.78 3.18 8.52
C SER A 248 -21.01 2.03 7.90
N GLU A 249 -19.74 1.95 8.25
CA GLU A 249 -18.75 0.99 7.78
C GLU A 249 -18.79 -0.32 8.60
N ARG A 250 -19.65 -0.43 9.63
CA ARG A 250 -19.78 -1.62 10.48
C ARG A 250 -18.42 -2.12 11.00
N VAL A 251 -17.61 -1.18 11.46
CA VAL A 251 -16.28 -1.43 12.00
C VAL A 251 -16.38 -2.34 13.22
N THR A 252 -15.55 -3.38 13.27
CA THR A 252 -15.54 -4.38 14.35
C THR A 252 -14.29 -4.29 15.22
N ALA A 253 -13.29 -3.52 14.81
CA ALA A 253 -12.05 -3.28 15.56
C ALA A 253 -11.47 -1.90 15.23
N ARG A 254 -10.67 -1.33 16.14
CA ARG A 254 -9.94 -0.09 15.92
C ARG A 254 -8.46 -0.32 16.21
N LEU A 255 -7.62 0.34 15.43
CA LEU A 255 -6.17 0.34 15.55
C LEU A 255 -5.69 1.70 16.07
#